data_AF-A0A838MUU0-F1
#
_entry.id   AF-A0A838MUU0-F1
#
_cell.length_a   1.000
_cell.length_b   1.000
_cell.length_c   1.000
_cell.angle_alpha   90.00
_cell.angle_beta   90.00
_cell.angle_gamma   90.00
#
_symmetry.space_group_name_H-M   'P 1'
#
loop_
_entity.id
_entity.type
_entity.pdbx_description
1 polymer ?
#
loop_
_entity_poly.entity_id
_entity_poly.type
_entity_poly.pdbx_seq_one_letter_code
_entity_poly.pdbx_strand_id
1 'polypeptide(L)'
;MDAGDKHTKLSVKALRAFQQAETAQVLIYVPAVAFWEIALLEKLGKIKLREGFAKWSAALLTKPGFAILPLETSIIAQAVGYNFNNDPFDSVIVANAAEIGVPLI
;
A
#
# COMPACT_ATOMS: atom_id res chain seq x y z
N MET A 1 20.37 10.34 -23.82
CA MET A 1 20.70 9.34 -22.78
C MET A 1 19.39 8.99 -22.11
N ASP A 2 18.82 7.87 -22.51
CA ASP A 2 17.48 7.42 -22.14
C ASP A 2 17.59 6.63 -20.84
N ALA A 3 17.18 7.23 -19.72
CA ALA A 3 17.14 6.56 -18.43
C ALA A 3 15.84 5.76 -18.38
N GLY A 4 15.97 4.47 -18.70
CA GLY A 4 14.88 3.53 -18.89
C GLY A 4 13.74 3.66 -17.87
N ASP A 5 12.54 3.77 -18.43
CA ASP A 5 11.27 3.65 -17.73
C ASP A 5 11.17 2.28 -17.04
N LYS A 6 11.51 2.26 -15.74
CA LYS A 6 11.33 1.10 -14.86
C LYS A 6 9.95 1.13 -14.19
N HIS A 7 8.90 1.60 -14.85
CA HIS A 7 7.54 1.36 -14.38
C HIS A 7 7.17 -0.11 -14.63
N THR A 8 7.55 -0.97 -13.68
CA THR A 8 7.18 -2.39 -13.63
C THR A 8 5.67 -2.50 -13.70
N LYS A 9 5.16 -3.14 -14.77
CA LYS A 9 3.74 -3.48 -14.88
C LYS A 9 3.34 -4.35 -13.69
N LEU A 10 2.17 -4.09 -13.11
CA LEU A 10 1.60 -4.92 -12.04
C LEU A 10 1.59 -6.40 -12.45
N SER A 11 1.83 -7.30 -11.49
CA SER A 11 1.68 -8.73 -11.72
C SER A 11 0.23 -9.07 -12.11
N VAL A 12 0.01 -10.18 -12.82
CA VAL A 12 -1.35 -10.64 -13.17
C VAL A 12 -2.20 -10.86 -11.90
N LYS A 13 -1.57 -11.34 -10.81
CA LYS A 13 -2.22 -11.54 -9.52
C LYS A 13 -2.68 -10.21 -8.92
N ALA A 14 -1.81 -9.22 -8.87
CA ALA A 14 -2.13 -7.88 -8.35
C ALA A 14 -3.23 -7.21 -9.19
N LEU A 15 -3.10 -7.23 -10.51
CA LEU A 15 -4.10 -6.66 -11.42
C LEU A 15 -5.49 -7.30 -11.20
N ARG A 16 -5.55 -8.62 -11.07
CA ARG A 16 -6.81 -9.34 -10.80
C ARG A 16 -7.41 -8.96 -9.44
N ALA A 17 -6.58 -8.83 -8.40
CA ALA A 17 -7.04 -8.39 -7.09
C ALA A 17 -7.67 -6.98 -7.15
N PHE A 18 -7.02 -6.03 -7.84
CA PHE A 18 -7.58 -4.70 -8.04
C PHE A 18 -8.90 -4.72 -8.81
N GLN A 19 -9.01 -5.50 -9.90
CA GLN A 19 -10.27 -5.64 -10.64
C GLN A 19 -11.41 -6.21 -9.79
N GLN A 20 -11.11 -7.18 -8.93
CA GLN A 20 -12.07 -7.76 -8.00
C GLN A 20 -12.46 -6.77 -6.88
N ALA A 21 -11.52 -5.95 -6.40
CA ALA A 21 -11.78 -4.92 -5.40
C ALA A 21 -12.69 -3.80 -5.96
N GLU A 22 -12.49 -3.38 -7.22
CA GLU A 22 -13.37 -2.40 -7.87
C GLU A 22 -14.84 -2.87 -7.97
N THR A 23 -15.06 -4.18 -7.98
CA THR A 23 -16.40 -4.81 -7.99
C THR A 23 -16.83 -5.34 -6.62
N ALA A 24 -16.10 -4.98 -5.55
CA ALA A 24 -16.34 -5.41 -4.16
C ALA A 24 -16.38 -6.93 -3.93
N GLN A 25 -15.74 -7.72 -4.79
CA GLN A 25 -15.64 -9.18 -4.64
C GLN A 25 -14.55 -9.59 -3.64
N VAL A 26 -13.55 -8.73 -3.45
CA VAL A 26 -12.48 -8.89 -2.47
C VAL A 26 -12.25 -7.56 -1.76
N LEU A 27 -11.67 -7.63 -0.56
CA LEU A 27 -11.22 -6.46 0.18
C LEU A 27 -9.69 -6.39 0.12
N ILE A 28 -9.18 -5.27 -0.39
CA ILE A 28 -7.76 -4.93 -0.32
C ILE A 28 -7.54 -4.06 0.90
N TYR A 29 -6.72 -4.56 1.82
CA TYR A 29 -6.20 -3.79 2.93
C TYR A 29 -4.96 -3.01 2.51
N VAL A 30 -4.95 -1.71 2.79
CA VAL A 30 -3.82 -0.82 2.48
C VAL A 30 -3.18 -0.37 3.79
N PRO A 31 -1.95 -0.80 4.11
CA PRO A 31 -1.21 -0.31 5.27
C PRO A 31 -1.04 1.21 5.21
N ALA A 32 -1.30 1.90 6.32
CA ALA A 32 -1.18 3.36 6.39
C ALA A 32 0.23 3.87 6.01
N VAL A 33 1.26 3.05 6.22
CA VAL A 33 2.65 3.36 5.83
C VAL A 33 2.81 3.47 4.31
N ALA A 34 2.10 2.65 3.52
CA ALA A 34 2.12 2.76 2.06
C ALA A 34 1.49 4.09 1.58
N PHE A 35 0.44 4.56 2.28
CA PHE A 35 -0.14 5.88 2.05
C PHE A 35 0.83 7.01 2.41
N TRP A 36 1.59 6.87 3.49
CA TRP A 36 2.64 7.83 3.85
C TRP A 36 3.71 7.91 2.76
N GLU A 37 4.15 6.78 2.20
CA GLU A 37 5.12 6.77 1.10
C GLU A 37 4.58 7.47 -0.14
N ILE A 38 3.33 7.21 -0.53
CA ILE A 38 2.69 7.88 -1.67
C ILE A 38 2.63 9.40 -1.45
N ALA A 39 2.22 9.84 -0.26
CA ALA A 39 2.17 11.26 0.08
C ALA A 39 3.57 11.91 0.04
N LEU A 40 4.59 11.20 0.52
CA LEU A 40 5.98 11.65 0.49
C LEU A 40 6.51 11.74 -0.95
N LEU A 41 6.24 10.74 -1.79
CA LEU A 41 6.62 10.73 -3.20
C LEU A 41 5.97 11.89 -3.97
N GLU A 42 4.70 12.19 -3.69
CA GLU A 42 4.03 13.36 -4.27
C GLU A 42 4.67 14.66 -3.79
N LYS A 43 4.90 14.81 -2.48
CA LYS A 43 5.56 15.98 -1.89
C LYS A 43 6.94 16.24 -2.51
N LEU A 44 7.68 15.16 -2.80
CA LEU A 44 9.01 15.22 -3.42
C LEU A 44 8.95 15.40 -4.96
N GLY A 45 7.76 15.49 -5.55
CA GLY A 45 7.57 15.64 -7.00
C GLY A 45 7.95 14.41 -7.82
N LYS A 46 8.11 13.25 -7.17
CA LYS A 46 8.45 11.97 -7.84
C LYS A 46 7.25 11.35 -8.53
N ILE A 47 6.05 11.62 -8.01
CA ILE A 47 4.78 11.27 -8.66
C ILE A 47 3.87 12.50 -8.67
N LYS A 48 2.83 12.46 -9.50
CA LYS A 48 1.81 13.51 -9.57
C LYS A 48 0.43 12.86 -9.53
N LEU A 49 -0.29 13.00 -8.42
CA LEU A 49 -1.69 12.59 -8.36
C LEU A 49 -2.54 13.72 -8.93
N ARG A 50 -3.54 13.37 -9.75
CA ARG A 50 -4.38 14.34 -10.46
C ARG A 50 -5.07 15.34 -9.53
N GLU A 51 -5.47 14.88 -8.36
CA GLU A 51 -6.27 15.65 -7.40
C GLU A 51 -5.53 15.91 -6.07
N GLY A 52 -4.26 15.50 -5.97
CA GLY A 52 -3.48 15.49 -4.74
C GLY A 52 -3.81 14.30 -3.82
N PHE A 53 -2.86 13.94 -2.96
CA PHE A 53 -2.96 12.79 -2.05
C PHE A 53 -4.21 12.82 -1.18
N ALA A 54 -4.57 13.97 -0.62
CA ALA A 54 -5.72 14.09 0.29
C ALA A 54 -7.05 13.71 -0.40
N LYS A 55 -7.30 14.22 -1.61
CA LYS A 55 -8.52 13.89 -2.36
C LYS A 55 -8.49 12.47 -2.92
N TRP A 56 -7.33 12.07 -3.45
CA TRP A 56 -7.14 10.74 -4.02
C TRP A 56 -7.34 9.63 -2.98
N SER A 57 -6.73 9.75 -1.80
CA SER A 57 -6.85 8.75 -0.73
C SER A 57 -8.27 8.68 -0.18
N ALA A 58 -8.94 9.82 0.02
CA ALA A 58 -10.33 9.86 0.42
C ALA A 58 -11.24 9.17 -0.61
N ALA A 59 -11.05 9.43 -1.91
CA ALA A 59 -11.81 8.79 -2.98
C ALA A 59 -11.52 7.28 -3.13
N LEU A 60 -10.31 6.83 -2.77
CA LEU A 60 -10.00 5.39 -2.72
C LEU A 60 -10.73 4.70 -1.57
N LEU A 61 -10.75 5.32 -0.39
CA LEU A 61 -11.37 4.74 0.81
C LEU A 61 -12.91 4.81 0.82
N THR A 62 -13.54 5.54 -0.10
CA THR A 62 -14.99 5.45 -0.31
C THR A 62 -15.40 4.20 -1.10
N LYS A 63 -14.45 3.53 -1.76
CA LYS A 63 -14.72 2.30 -2.51
C LYS A 63 -14.82 1.12 -1.54
N PRO A 64 -15.89 0.30 -1.59
CA PRO A 64 -16.11 -0.80 -0.65
C PRO A 64 -15.06 -1.93 -0.72
N GLY A 65 -14.31 -2.03 -1.82
CA GLY A 65 -13.23 -3.02 -1.97
C GLY A 65 -11.89 -2.61 -1.36
N PHE A 66 -11.81 -1.47 -0.66
CA PHE A 66 -10.59 -0.97 -0.04
C PHE A 66 -10.82 -0.58 1.42
N ALA A 67 -9.88 -0.96 2.27
CA ALA A 67 -9.83 -0.55 3.68
C ALA A 67 -8.41 -0.17 4.06
N ILE A 68 -8.27 0.78 4.98
CA ILE A 68 -6.97 1.14 5.54
C ILE A 68 -6.64 0.24 6.74
N LEU A 69 -5.38 -0.18 6.85
CA LEU A 69 -4.84 -0.75 8.08
C LEU A 69 -4.08 0.33 8.86
N PRO A 70 -4.52 0.68 10.08
CA PRO A 70 -3.85 1.69 10.89
C PRO A 70 -2.48 1.20 11.35
N LEU A 71 -1.57 2.13 11.62
CA LEU A 71 -0.31 1.83 12.30
C LEU A 71 -0.51 1.92 13.80
N GLU A 72 -0.57 0.78 14.47
CA GLU A 72 -0.72 0.69 15.92
C GLU A 72 0.59 0.27 16.60
N THR A 73 0.72 0.57 17.89
CA THR A 73 1.91 0.23 18.69
C THR A 73 2.14 -1.28 18.78
N SER A 74 1.07 -2.08 18.76
CA SER A 74 1.11 -3.55 18.68
C SER A 74 1.79 -4.02 17.39
N ILE A 75 1.43 -3.43 16.25
CA ILE A 75 2.03 -3.74 14.95
C ILE A 75 3.51 -3.35 14.93
N ILE A 76 3.87 -2.19 15.49
CA ILE A 76 5.28 -1.76 15.59
C ILE A 76 6.09 -2.76 16.43
N ALA A 77 5.55 -3.22 17.56
CA ALA A 77 6.20 -4.20 18.42
C ALA A 77 6.38 -5.56 17.75
N GLN A 78 5.47 -5.95 16.85
CA GLN A 78 5.64 -7.16 16.03
C GLN A 78 6.64 -6.95 14.89
N ALA A 79 6.61 -5.78 14.26
CA ALA A 79 7.46 -5.44 13.11
C ALA A 79 8.96 -5.59 13.42
N VAL A 80 9.41 -5.22 14.63
CA VAL A 80 10.82 -5.35 15.03
C VAL A 80 11.32 -6.81 15.08
N GLY A 81 10.41 -7.79 15.13
CA GLY A 81 10.74 -9.20 15.05
C GLY A 81 10.95 -9.70 13.61
N TYR A 82 10.52 -8.95 12.61
CA TYR A 82 10.68 -9.31 11.20
C TYR A 82 11.94 -8.64 10.62
N ASN A 83 12.88 -9.48 10.19
CA ASN A 83 14.12 -9.06 9.52
C ASN A 83 14.01 -9.33 8.01
N PHE A 84 12.97 -8.77 7.37
CA PHE A 84 12.68 -9.06 5.97
C PHE A 84 13.58 -8.26 5.02
N ASN A 85 13.97 -7.03 5.39
CA ASN A 85 14.86 -6.17 4.61
C ASN A 85 15.38 -4.96 5.43
N ASN A 86 16.04 -4.01 4.76
CA ASN A 86 16.58 -2.79 5.35
C ASN A 86 15.55 -1.64 5.46
N ASP A 87 14.30 -1.82 5.00
CA ASP A 87 13.27 -0.81 5.10
C ASP A 87 12.35 -1.10 6.30
N PRO A 88 12.34 -0.26 7.35
CA PRO A 88 11.49 -0.50 8.51
C PRO A 88 9.99 -0.55 8.17
N PHE A 89 9.53 0.11 7.09
CA PHE A 89 8.11 0.06 6.71
C PHE A 89 7.71 -1.26 6.07
N ASP A 90 8.62 -1.95 5.40
CA ASP A 90 8.31 -3.28 4.87
C ASP A 90 8.08 -4.29 6.00
N SER A 91 8.87 -4.24 7.08
CA SER A 91 8.59 -5.03 8.29
C SER A 91 7.24 -4.68 8.93
N VAL A 92 6.81 -3.43 8.86
CA VAL A 92 5.47 -3.00 9.32
C VAL A 92 4.36 -3.54 8.41
N ILE A 93 4.57 -3.58 7.10
CA ILE A 93 3.61 -4.16 6.14
C ILE A 93 3.46 -5.66 6.40
N VAL A 94 4.57 -6.36 6.61
CA VAL A 94 4.58 -7.79 6.97
C VAL A 94 3.84 -8.04 8.28
N ALA A 95 4.12 -7.24 9.33
CA ALA A 95 3.43 -7.35 10.61
C ALA A 95 1.90 -7.12 10.48
N ASN A 96 1.48 -6.11 9.72
CA ASN A 96 0.06 -5.88 9.42
C ASN A 96 -0.59 -7.11 8.77
N ALA A 97 0.04 -7.66 7.73
CA ALA A 97 -0.51 -8.81 7.01
C ALA A 97 -0.57 -10.08 7.89
N ALA A 98 0.45 -10.27 8.72
CA ALA A 98 0.51 -11.38 9.68
C ALA A 98 -0.58 -11.26 10.74
N GLU A 99 -0.81 -10.08 11.31
CA GLU A 99 -1.84 -9.82 12.34
C GLU A 99 -3.23 -10.22 11.87
N ILE A 100 -3.60 -9.86 10.64
CA ILE A 100 -4.93 -10.14 10.09
C ILE A 100 -5.01 -11.42 9.24
N GLY A 101 -3.91 -12.17 9.14
CA GLY A 101 -3.85 -13.45 8.43
C GLY A 101 -4.10 -13.36 6.92
N VAL A 102 -3.67 -12.30 6.25
CA VAL A 102 -3.87 -12.10 4.80
C VAL A 102 -2.57 -12.18 4.01
N PRO A 103 -2.61 -12.55 2.72
CA PRO A 103 -1.42 -12.55 1.87
C PRO A 103 -1.03 -11.13 1.43
N LEU A 104 0.28 -10.89 1.27
CA LEU A 104 0.80 -9.77 0.49
C LEU A 104 0.68 -10.09 -1.03
N ILE A 105 0.39 -9.08 -1.85
CA ILE A 105 0.13 -9.22 -3.30
C ILE A 105 1.03 -8.34 -4.16
#